data_AF-A0A1Q7X9P9-F1
#
_entry.id   AF-A0A1Q7X9P9-F1
#
_cell.length_a   1.000
_cell.length_b   1.000
_cell.length_c   1.000
_cell.angle_alpha   90.00
_cell.angle_beta   90.00
_cell.angle_gamma   90.00
#
_symmetry.space_group_name_H-M   'P 1'
#
loop_
_entity.id
_entity.type
_entity.pdbx_description
1 polymer ?
#
loop_
_entity_poly.entity_id
_entity_poly.type
_entity_poly.pdbx_seq_one_letter_code
_entity_poly.pdbx_strand_id
1 'polypeptide(L)'
;MTTAVKTWYLFDVNPSTPPALEVAPGEEFTLEVRGAFADVPDIRLVPTPFTPACDGHPLAPIAGPVRVRGAEPGDAVVVDLLEITPHGDGKTAIVRDFGVLRAEFGEPTASIRTSAPSPRCRTTATSQPTPDPTGATSTRRTCAPAPASTCR
;
A
#
# COMPACT_ATOMS: atom_id res chain seq x y z
N MET A 1 20.46 6.44 -4.22
CA MET A 1 19.20 6.50 -3.44
C MET A 1 18.34 7.60 -4.05
N THR A 2 17.35 7.21 -4.84
CA THR A 2 16.38 8.17 -5.38
C THR A 2 15.27 8.32 -4.34
N THR A 3 15.46 9.20 -3.36
CA THR A 3 14.40 9.55 -2.40
C THR A 3 13.41 10.48 -3.10
N ALA A 4 12.59 9.94 -4.00
CA ALA A 4 11.50 10.67 -4.60
C ALA A 4 10.26 10.52 -3.72
N VAL A 5 10.13 11.39 -2.70
CA VAL A 5 8.84 11.54 -2.00
C VAL A 5 7.93 12.32 -2.94
N LYS A 6 7.14 11.59 -3.73
CA LYS A 6 6.20 12.17 -4.68
C LYS A 6 4.83 11.56 -4.41
N THR A 7 3.92 12.39 -3.90
CA THR A 7 2.58 11.95 -3.51
C THR A 7 1.66 11.94 -4.73
N TRP A 8 1.37 10.75 -5.25
CA TRP A 8 0.41 10.55 -6.35
C TRP A 8 -0.61 9.51 -5.90
N TYR A 9 -1.89 9.88 -5.98
CA TYR A 9 -2.98 8.96 -5.67
C TYR A 9 -3.81 8.73 -6.91
N LEU A 10 -3.99 7.45 -7.23
CA LEU A 10 -4.94 6.98 -8.20
C LEU A 10 -6.11 6.33 -7.48
N PHE A 11 -7.26 6.32 -8.14
CA PHE A 11 -8.47 5.69 -7.63
C PHE A 11 -9.01 4.63 -8.60
N ASP A 12 -8.26 4.38 -9.67
CA ASP A 12 -8.52 3.36 -10.68
C ASP A 12 -7.20 2.76 -11.16
N VAL A 13 -7.23 1.49 -11.59
CA VAL A 13 -6.06 0.78 -12.13
C VAL A 13 -6.28 0.56 -13.61
N ASN A 14 -5.58 1.35 -14.43
CA ASN A 14 -5.71 1.32 -15.88
C ASN A 14 -4.34 1.22 -16.57
N PRO A 15 -4.16 0.31 -17.56
CA PRO A 15 -2.92 0.18 -18.33
C PRO A 15 -2.47 1.46 -19.04
N SER A 16 -3.39 2.36 -19.40
CA SER A 16 -3.05 3.63 -20.04
C SER A 16 -2.63 4.73 -19.06
N THR A 17 -2.69 4.49 -17.76
CA THR A 17 -2.27 5.48 -16.75
C THR A 17 -0.75 5.65 -16.79
N PRO A 18 -0.23 6.88 -16.97
CA PRO A 18 1.20 7.11 -17.02
C PRO A 18 1.87 6.77 -15.68
N PRO A 19 3.12 6.26 -15.69
CA PRO A 19 3.81 5.92 -14.46
C PRO A 19 4.18 7.18 -13.67
N ALA A 20 3.93 7.15 -12.36
CA ALA A 20 4.32 8.22 -11.45
C ALA A 20 5.81 8.15 -11.09
N LEU A 21 6.38 6.94 -11.14
CA LEU A 21 7.79 6.64 -10.90
C LEU A 21 8.25 5.54 -11.84
N GLU A 22 9.51 5.60 -12.28
CA GLU A 22 10.17 4.53 -13.01
C GLU A 22 11.44 4.11 -12.26
N VAL A 23 11.63 2.80 -12.08
CA VAL A 23 12.73 2.21 -11.31
C VAL A 23 13.46 1.14 -12.10
N ALA A 24 14.76 0.96 -11.85
CA ALA A 24 15.47 -0.22 -12.34
C ALA A 24 15.12 -1.47 -11.52
N PRO A 25 15.26 -2.68 -12.11
CA PRO A 25 15.31 -3.91 -11.33
C PRO A 25 16.40 -3.85 -10.25
N GLY A 26 16.06 -4.24 -9.03
CA GLY A 26 16.90 -4.17 -7.83
C GLY A 26 16.95 -2.79 -7.16
N GLU A 27 16.32 -1.76 -7.73
CA GLU A 27 16.33 -0.42 -7.15
C GLU A 27 15.38 -0.33 -5.95
N GLU A 28 15.86 0.28 -4.86
CA GLU A 28 15.02 0.59 -3.71
C GLU A 28 14.25 1.89 -3.92
N PHE A 29 12.97 1.89 -3.57
CA PHE A 29 12.12 3.07 -3.55
C PHE A 29 11.24 3.08 -2.28
N THR A 30 10.55 4.19 -2.07
CA THR A 30 9.63 4.37 -0.94
C THR A 30 8.38 5.03 -1.45
N LEU A 31 7.22 4.51 -1.03
CA LEU A 31 5.92 5.08 -1.35
C LEU A 31 5.27 5.59 -0.07
N GLU A 32 4.64 6.74 -0.17
CA GLU A 32 3.71 7.21 0.84
C GLU A 32 2.30 6.74 0.46
N VAL A 33 1.67 5.99 1.35
CA VAL A 33 0.33 5.41 1.12
C VAL A 33 -0.65 6.06 2.08
N ARG A 34 -1.73 6.61 1.54
CA ARG A 34 -2.79 7.24 2.34
C ARG A 34 -3.82 6.20 2.76
N GLY A 35 -4.34 6.33 3.96
CA GLY A 35 -5.45 5.50 4.42
C GLY A 35 -6.75 5.83 3.67
N ALA A 36 -7.56 4.82 3.38
CA ALA A 36 -8.84 4.98 2.66
C ALA A 36 -9.80 5.98 3.32
N PHE A 37 -9.76 6.11 4.64
CA PHE A 37 -10.60 7.03 5.41
C PHE A 37 -9.84 8.22 5.99
N ALA A 38 -8.63 8.52 5.50
CA ALA A 38 -7.80 9.61 6.02
C ALA A 38 -8.54 10.96 5.98
N ASP A 39 -9.29 11.20 4.88
CA ASP A 39 -9.98 12.47 4.63
C ASP A 39 -11.47 12.44 4.97
N VAL A 40 -11.94 11.36 5.60
CA VAL A 40 -13.33 11.22 6.02
C VAL A 40 -13.45 11.67 7.47
N PRO A 41 -13.94 12.89 7.76
CA PRO A 41 -14.04 13.39 9.13
C PRO A 41 -15.10 12.64 9.94
N ASP A 42 -16.20 12.24 9.29
CA ASP A 42 -17.31 11.48 9.89
C ASP A 42 -17.71 10.35 8.94
N ILE A 43 -17.65 9.12 9.43
CA ILE A 43 -17.95 7.92 8.64
C ILE A 43 -19.41 7.85 8.18
N ARG A 44 -20.32 8.53 8.88
CA ARG A 44 -21.75 8.57 8.53
C ARG A 44 -22.00 9.34 7.23
N LEU A 45 -21.03 10.13 6.77
CA LEU A 45 -21.09 10.88 5.51
C LEU A 45 -20.70 10.05 4.29
N VAL A 46 -20.16 8.85 4.50
CA VAL A 46 -19.81 7.95 3.40
C VAL A 46 -21.09 7.50 2.69
N PRO A 47 -21.24 7.77 1.38
CA PRO A 47 -22.47 7.45 0.65
C PRO A 47 -22.63 5.94 0.46
N THR A 48 -23.85 5.45 0.64
CA THR A 48 -24.24 4.04 0.48
C THR A 48 -25.58 3.94 -0.25
N PRO A 49 -25.81 2.94 -1.12
CA PRO A 49 -24.88 1.87 -1.48
C PRO A 49 -23.68 2.35 -2.30
N PHE A 50 -22.62 1.55 -2.32
CA PHE A 50 -21.41 1.80 -3.10
C PHE A 50 -21.77 1.68 -4.58
N THR A 51 -22.10 2.79 -5.24
CA THR A 51 -22.39 2.77 -6.67
C THR A 51 -21.24 3.40 -7.46
N PRO A 52 -20.96 2.95 -8.69
CA PRO A 52 -19.97 3.57 -9.57
C PRO A 52 -20.24 5.06 -9.87
N ALA A 53 -21.45 5.54 -9.60
CA ALA A 53 -21.91 6.90 -9.88
C ALA A 53 -21.66 7.89 -8.72
N CYS A 54 -21.12 7.44 -7.59
CA CYS A 54 -20.94 8.30 -6.43
C CYS A 54 -19.58 9.01 -6.44
N ASP A 55 -19.54 10.24 -6.97
CA ASP A 55 -18.49 11.21 -6.65
C ASP A 55 -18.44 11.41 -5.12
N GLY A 56 -17.24 11.33 -4.53
CA GLY A 56 -17.05 11.51 -3.07
C GLY A 56 -17.10 10.24 -2.22
N HIS A 57 -17.10 9.07 -2.84
CA HIS A 57 -16.83 7.82 -2.13
C HIS A 57 -15.40 7.83 -1.53
N PRO A 58 -15.12 7.25 -0.34
CA PRO A 58 -13.75 6.99 0.11
C PRO A 58 -13.12 5.97 -0.82
N LEU A 59 -12.62 6.47 -1.94
CA LEU A 59 -11.88 5.70 -2.91
C LEU A 59 -10.56 5.34 -2.23
N ALA A 60 -10.27 4.04 -2.12
CA ALA A 60 -9.02 3.58 -1.55
C ALA A 60 -7.87 4.13 -2.43
N PRO A 61 -7.12 5.13 -1.94
CA PRO A 61 -6.11 5.78 -2.76
C PRO A 61 -4.97 4.79 -2.99
N ILE A 62 -4.54 4.66 -4.23
CA ILE A 62 -3.45 3.79 -4.65
C ILE A 62 -2.24 4.67 -4.92
N ALA A 63 -1.14 4.42 -4.22
CA ALA A 63 0.14 5.07 -4.50
C ALA A 63 0.80 4.45 -5.73
N GLY A 64 1.13 5.27 -6.74
CA GLY A 64 1.77 4.81 -7.98
C GLY A 64 1.16 5.42 -9.24
N PRO A 65 1.30 4.75 -10.40
CA PRO A 65 1.88 3.43 -10.64
C PRO A 65 3.41 3.51 -10.74
N VAL A 66 4.09 2.42 -10.38
CA VAL A 66 5.54 2.31 -10.51
C VAL A 66 5.87 1.43 -11.71
N ARG A 67 6.61 1.98 -12.68
CA ARG A 67 7.12 1.24 -13.84
C ARG A 67 8.48 0.63 -13.54
N VAL A 68 8.61 -0.67 -13.74
CA VAL A 68 9.90 -1.37 -13.67
C VAL A 68 10.51 -1.39 -15.07
N ARG A 69 11.72 -0.84 -15.23
CA ARG A 69 12.42 -0.83 -16.52
C ARG A 69 12.65 -2.24 -17.03
N GLY A 70 12.28 -2.46 -18.29
CA GLY A 70 12.48 -3.72 -19.00
C GLY A 70 11.51 -4.84 -18.62
N ALA A 71 10.50 -4.58 -17.78
CA ALA A 71 9.43 -5.54 -17.54
C ALA A 71 8.44 -5.53 -18.72
N GLU A 72 8.14 -6.72 -19.24
CA GLU A 72 7.23 -6.94 -20.37
C GLU A 72 5.99 -7.76 -19.96
N PRO A 73 4.88 -7.69 -20.72
CA PRO A 73 3.71 -8.54 -20.46
C PRO A 73 4.08 -10.03 -20.47
N GLY A 74 3.83 -10.72 -19.36
CA GLY A 74 4.21 -12.13 -19.16
C GLY A 74 5.30 -12.34 -18.11
N ASP A 75 6.03 -11.28 -17.76
CA ASP A 75 7.02 -11.31 -16.68
C ASP A 75 6.38 -11.30 -15.28
N ALA A 76 7.12 -11.83 -14.31
CA ALA A 76 6.80 -11.67 -12.89
C ALA A 76 7.60 -10.50 -12.30
N VAL A 77 6.89 -9.54 -11.71
CA VAL A 77 7.52 -8.48 -10.91
C VAL A 77 7.50 -8.90 -9.45
N VAL A 78 8.68 -9.04 -8.85
CA VAL A 78 8.83 -9.34 -7.42
C VAL A 78 9.07 -8.04 -6.67
N VAL A 79 8.27 -7.79 -5.64
CA VAL A 79 8.41 -6.62 -4.76
C VAL A 79 8.71 -7.12 -3.36
N ASP A 80 9.91 -6.80 -2.87
CA ASP A 80 10.34 -7.10 -1.51
C ASP A 80 9.97 -5.93 -0.60
N LEU A 81 8.98 -6.14 0.28
CA LEU A 81 8.62 -5.17 1.31
C LEU A 81 9.69 -5.20 2.40
N LEU A 82 10.58 -4.20 2.44
CA LEU A 82 11.65 -4.16 3.43
C LEU A 82 11.16 -3.56 4.76
N GLU A 83 10.30 -2.54 4.71
CA GLU A 83 9.62 -2.01 5.90
C GLU A 83 8.31 -1.30 5.57
N ILE A 84 7.44 -1.25 6.58
CA ILE A 84 6.21 -0.51 6.60
C ILE A 84 6.21 0.33 7.87
N THR A 85 6.11 1.65 7.71
CA THR A 85 6.05 2.59 8.83
C THR A 85 4.67 3.22 8.86
N PRO A 86 3.81 2.84 9.82
CA PRO A 86 2.55 3.53 10.03
C PRO A 86 2.81 4.99 10.38
N HIS A 87 2.10 5.90 9.72
CA HIS A 87 2.11 7.32 10.00
C HIS A 87 0.73 7.75 10.48
N GLY A 88 0.69 8.42 11.63
CA GLY A 88 -0.54 8.97 12.20
C GLY A 88 -1.45 7.92 12.84
N ASP A 89 -2.75 8.22 12.85
CA ASP A 89 -3.76 7.39 13.47
C ASP A 89 -4.33 6.36 12.50
N GLY A 90 -4.55 5.14 12.98
CA GLY A 90 -5.35 4.14 12.29
C GLY A 90 -6.84 4.38 12.51
N LYS A 91 -7.66 4.25 11.47
CA LYS A 91 -9.12 4.32 11.57
C LYS A 91 -9.75 2.99 11.17
N THR A 92 -10.59 2.46 12.05
CA THR A 92 -11.44 1.29 11.77
C THR A 92 -12.89 1.74 11.76
N ALA A 93 -13.68 1.28 10.81
CA ALA A 93 -15.02 1.79 10.56
C ALA A 93 -16.02 0.68 10.20
N ILE A 94 -17.23 0.80 10.75
CA ILE A 94 -18.45 0.16 10.24
C ILE A 94 -19.13 1.18 9.34
N VAL A 95 -19.31 0.81 8.07
CA VAL A 95 -19.98 1.64 7.06
C VAL A 95 -21.38 1.08 6.83
N ARG A 96 -22.36 1.97 6.61
CA ARG A 96 -23.76 1.58 6.37
C ARG A 96 -23.84 0.58 5.21
N ASP A 97 -24.67 -0.45 5.36
CA ASP A 97 -24.97 -1.44 4.30
C ASP A 97 -23.74 -2.12 3.67
N PHE A 98 -22.58 -2.11 4.35
CA PHE A 98 -21.32 -2.64 3.84
C PHE A 98 -20.82 -3.82 4.66
N GLY A 99 -20.23 -4.79 3.97
CA GLY A 99 -19.67 -5.99 4.59
C GLY A 99 -20.70 -7.07 4.88
N VAL A 100 -20.21 -8.15 5.48
CA VAL A 100 -20.98 -9.39 5.68
C VAL A 100 -22.02 -9.28 6.80
N LEU A 101 -21.75 -8.49 7.85
CA LEU A 101 -22.61 -8.32 9.04
C LEU A 101 -23.44 -7.03 9.02
N ARG A 102 -23.74 -6.52 7.82
CA ARG A 102 -24.47 -5.26 7.65
C ARG A 102 -25.89 -5.28 8.22
N ALA A 103 -26.49 -6.47 8.38
CA ALA A 103 -27.82 -6.64 8.96
C ALA A 103 -27.80 -6.50 10.50
N GLU A 104 -26.73 -6.96 11.13
CA GLU A 104 -26.51 -6.90 12.58
C GLU A 104 -25.92 -5.56 13.03
N PHE A 105 -25.10 -4.93 12.17
CA PHE A 105 -24.42 -3.66 12.46
C PHE A 105 -24.76 -2.59 11.41
N GLY A 106 -25.98 -2.04 11.49
CA GLY A 106 -26.48 -1.02 10.56
C GLY A 106 -26.08 0.43 10.89
N GLU A 107 -25.64 0.70 12.12
CA GLU A 107 -25.25 2.05 12.55
C GLU A 107 -23.77 2.33 12.24
N PRO A 108 -23.46 3.34 11.40
CA PRO A 108 -22.08 3.65 11.06
C PRO A 108 -21.32 4.18 12.27
N THR A 109 -20.14 3.61 12.52
CA THR A 109 -19.28 4.01 13.64
C THR A 109 -17.82 3.88 13.23
N ALA A 110 -16.96 4.70 13.82
CA ALA A 110 -15.52 4.64 13.59
C ALA A 110 -14.75 4.77 14.90
N SER A 111 -13.70 3.96 15.03
CA SER A 111 -12.73 4.04 16.12
C SER A 111 -11.38 4.48 15.57
N ILE A 112 -10.78 5.48 16.21
CA ILE A 112 -9.45 5.98 15.88
C ILE A 112 -8.46 5.41 16.91
N ARG A 113 -7.36 4.84 16.42
CA ARG A 113 -6.28 4.30 17.25
C ARG A 113 -4.98 4.99 16.88
N THR A 114 -4.43 5.73 17.82
CA THR A 114 -3.11 6.36 17.65
C THR A 114 -2.01 5.31 17.70
N SER A 115 -1.15 5.31 16.68
CA SER A 115 0.06 4.50 16.66
C SER A 115 1.21 5.26 17.32
N ALA A 116 2.06 4.57 18.10
CA ALA A 116 3.30 5.16 18.57
C ALA A 116 4.25 5.40 17.38
N PRO A 117 5.06 6.47 17.38
CA PRO A 117 5.96 6.76 16.27
C PRO A 117 6.96 5.61 16.10
N SER A 118 6.96 4.99 14.91
CA SER A 118 7.94 3.97 14.53
C SER A 118 8.96 4.55 13.53
N PRO A 119 10.21 4.04 13.52
CA PRO A 119 11.22 4.46 12.55
C PRO A 119 10.78 4.11 11.10
N ARG A 120 11.40 4.79 10.12
CA ARG A 120 11.09 4.74 8.68
C ARG A 120 11.89 3.69 7.93
N CYS A 121 11.31 2.90 7.01
CA CYS A 121 12.08 2.22 5.96
C CYS A 121 11.33 1.73 4.70
N ARG A 122 12.05 0.90 3.95
CA ARG A 122 12.36 0.97 2.52
C ARG A 122 11.66 -0.17 1.76
N THR A 123 11.74 -0.18 0.44
CA THR A 123 11.21 -1.27 -0.40
C THR A 123 12.14 -1.45 -1.60
N THR A 124 12.37 -2.67 -2.06
CA THR A 124 13.12 -2.98 -3.30
C THR A 124 12.24 -3.73 -4.28
N ALA A 125 12.21 -3.32 -5.55
CA ALA A 125 11.58 -4.12 -6.60
C ALA A 125 12.65 -4.79 -7.46
N THR A 126 12.51 -6.09 -7.70
CA THR A 126 13.36 -6.86 -8.62
C THR A 126 12.44 -7.57 -9.63
N SER A 127 12.64 -7.37 -10.92
CA SER A 127 11.97 -8.21 -11.93
C SER A 127 12.75 -9.51 -12.10
N GLN A 128 12.03 -10.63 -12.23
CA GLN A 128 12.62 -11.92 -12.59
C GLN A 128 11.84 -12.51 -13.77
N PRO A 129 12.53 -13.08 -14.77
CA PRO A 129 11.86 -13.91 -15.76
C PRO A 129 11.22 -15.12 -15.07
N THR A 130 10.05 -15.53 -15.54
CA THR A 130 9.35 -16.71 -15.01
C THR A 130 10.26 -17.95 -15.15
N PRO A 131 10.54 -18.68 -14.06
CA PRO A 131 11.33 -19.91 -14.16
C PRO A 131 10.50 -21.02 -14.79
N ASP A 132 11.13 -21.78 -15.70
CA ASP A 132 10.63 -23.07 -16.19
C ASP A 132 10.27 -24.00 -15.01
N PRO A 133 9.30 -24.93 -15.15
CA PRO A 133 8.72 -25.67 -14.02
C PRO A 133 9.65 -26.67 -13.31
N THR A 134 10.96 -26.63 -13.56
CA THR A 134 11.92 -27.58 -12.98
C THR A 134 13.21 -26.88 -12.52
N GLY A 135 13.27 -26.50 -11.23
CA GLY A 135 14.52 -26.08 -10.60
C GLY A 135 14.36 -25.08 -9.47
N ALA A 136 14.14 -25.55 -8.25
CA ALA A 136 14.15 -24.70 -7.07
C ALA A 136 15.60 -24.32 -6.68
N THR A 137 15.94 -23.03 -6.75
CA THR A 137 17.12 -22.48 -6.07
C THR A 137 16.64 -21.49 -5.01
N SER A 138 16.70 -21.90 -3.75
CA SER A 138 16.41 -21.05 -2.58
C SER A 138 17.69 -20.37 -2.12
N THR A 139 17.81 -19.05 -2.30
CA THR A 139 18.85 -18.25 -1.64
C THR A 139 18.28 -17.65 -0.36
N ARG A 140 18.71 -18.21 0.78
CA ARG A 140 18.41 -17.67 2.12
C ARG A 140 19.24 -16.40 2.34
N ARG A 141 18.60 -15.25 2.56
CA ARG A 141 19.25 -14.07 3.13
C ARG A 141 18.94 -14.01 4.64
N THR A 142 19.98 -14.12 5.45
CA THR A 142 19.94 -13.93 6.90
C THR A 142 19.81 -12.45 7.25
N CYS A 143 18.76 -12.07 7.97
CA CYS A 143 18.74 -10.79 8.70
C CYS A 143 19.74 -10.89 9.87
N ALA A 144 20.73 -9.99 9.90
CA ALA A 144 21.54 -9.77 11.09
C ALA A 144 20.72 -8.95 12.11
N PRO A 145 20.67 -9.32 13.40
CA PRO A 145 20.03 -8.49 14.41
C PRO A 145 20.81 -7.19 14.63
N ALA A 146 20.11 -6.07 14.76
CA ALA A 146 20.70 -4.79 15.15
C ALA A 146 21.25 -4.86 16.60
N PRO A 147 22.37 -4.19 16.91
CA PRO A 147 22.92 -4.20 18.26
C PRO A 147 21.98 -3.48 19.23
N ALA A 148 21.76 -4.08 20.41
CA ALA A 148 20.99 -3.50 21.49
C ALA A 148 21.63 -2.17 21.95
N SER A 149 20.90 -1.06 21.84
CA SER A 149 21.30 0.19 22.49
C SER A 149 20.84 0.17 23.96
N THR A 150 21.80 0.17 24.85
CA THR A 150 21.61 0.28 26.30
C THR A 150 21.02 1.64 26.64
N CYS A 151 19.92 1.67 27.39
CA CYS A 151 19.44 2.88 28.05
C CYS A 151 20.51 3.42 29.02
N ARG A 152 20.75 4.73 28.97
CA ARG A 152 21.36 5.49 30.06
C ARG A 152 20.57 6.77 30.28
#